data_AF-A0A7S0NU32-F1
#
_entry.id   AF-A0A7S0NU32-F1
#
_cell.length_a   1.000
_cell.length_b   1.000
_cell.length_c   1.000
_cell.angle_alpha   90.00
_cell.angle_beta   90.00
_cell.angle_gamma   90.00
#
_symmetry.space_group_name_H-M   'P 1'
#
loop_
_entity.id
_entity.type
_entity.pdbx_description
1 polymer ?
#
loop_
_entity_poly.entity_id
_entity_poly.type
_entity_poly.pdbx_seq_one_letter_code
_entity_poly.pdbx_strand_id
1 'polypeptide(L)'
;LMLVLRPCMQRCVSSLTRCLSTKTMASDLEYASSCYLPTSWMELPLVEKKEYNYDSTIYAFGLPEGQSLNLPVCACLLLRASGRGRKEGGGKDDWDGSDAVRPYTPMSDNSMLGKFELLVKRYDSGAASQWLHGLEIGAKVGFKHIKFNIKAQYPFEGKKTITMICAGTGITPMYQALWKLLGTPGDDRQVTLLYGNKSPTDILMKEQLDEWAAKSAGRLKVVHVVGMTPDPPPIPGWETTSTYIAELGWVD
;
A
#
# COMPACT_ATOMS: atom_id res chain seq x y z
N LEU A 1 6.49 -8.80 -8.11
CA LEU A 1 5.72 -8.99 -9.38
C LEU A 1 4.26 -8.51 -9.29
N MET A 2 3.82 -7.50 -10.07
CA MET A 2 2.48 -6.89 -9.96
C MET A 2 1.72 -7.01 -11.29
N LEU A 3 1.01 -8.12 -11.51
CA LEU A 3 0.19 -8.35 -12.70
C LEU A 3 -1.06 -7.46 -12.70
N VAL A 4 -1.16 -6.60 -13.72
CA VAL A 4 -2.33 -5.77 -14.04
C VAL A 4 -3.18 -6.54 -15.06
N LEU A 5 -4.33 -7.08 -14.64
CA LEU A 5 -5.32 -7.62 -15.57
C LEU A 5 -6.35 -6.53 -15.89
N ARG A 6 -6.40 -6.10 -17.16
CA ARG A 6 -7.43 -5.18 -17.69
C ARG A 6 -8.67 -5.99 -18.10
N PRO A 7 -9.90 -5.58 -17.74
CA PRO A 7 -11.10 -6.11 -18.37
C PRO A 7 -11.43 -5.39 -19.68
N CYS A 8 -11.69 -6.18 -20.72
CA CYS A 8 -12.16 -5.79 -22.04
C CYS A 8 -13.63 -5.34 -21.96
N MET A 9 -13.96 -4.18 -22.55
CA MET A 9 -15.33 -3.67 -22.69
C MET A 9 -15.86 -4.02 -24.09
N GLN A 10 -17.01 -4.68 -24.18
CA GLN A 10 -17.83 -4.68 -25.40
C GLN A 10 -19.32 -4.63 -25.06
N ARG A 11 -20.02 -3.88 -25.90
CA ARG A 11 -21.35 -3.26 -25.75
C ARG A 11 -22.50 -4.24 -25.94
N CYS A 12 -23.67 -3.91 -25.38
CA CYS A 12 -24.93 -3.92 -26.14
C CYS A 12 -25.95 -2.95 -25.53
N VAL A 13 -26.67 -2.21 -26.38
CA VAL A 13 -27.66 -1.16 -26.06
C VAL A 13 -28.99 -1.53 -26.72
N SER A 14 -30.11 -1.33 -26.02
CA SER A 14 -31.49 -0.96 -26.49
C SER A 14 -32.53 -1.54 -25.49
N SER A 15 -33.69 -0.96 -25.16
CA SER A 15 -34.44 0.25 -25.53
C SER A 15 -35.59 0.44 -24.49
N LEU A 16 -35.84 1.71 -24.13
CA LEU A 16 -37.06 2.41 -23.64
C LEU A 16 -38.32 1.65 -23.12
N THR A 17 -38.89 2.03 -21.96
CA THR A 17 -39.92 3.11 -21.76
C THR A 17 -40.41 3.17 -20.30
N ARG A 18 -40.74 4.38 -19.82
CA ARG A 18 -41.13 4.82 -18.47
C ARG A 18 -42.37 4.15 -17.86
N CYS A 19 -42.32 3.95 -16.54
CA CYS A 19 -43.45 4.23 -15.64
C CYS A 19 -42.89 4.81 -14.32
N LEU A 20 -43.25 6.07 -14.03
CA LEU A 20 -42.94 6.75 -12.78
C LEU A 20 -43.84 6.20 -11.68
N SER A 21 -43.25 5.49 -10.72
CA SER A 21 -43.84 5.23 -9.42
C SER A 21 -42.78 5.56 -8.37
N THR A 22 -43.07 6.57 -7.56
CA THR A 22 -42.28 7.02 -6.43
C THR A 22 -42.29 5.94 -5.35
N LYS A 23 -41.34 5.01 -5.45
CA LYS A 23 -40.80 4.29 -4.31
C LYS A 23 -39.34 4.68 -4.22
N THR A 24 -38.99 5.25 -3.07
CA THR A 24 -37.66 5.61 -2.63
C THR A 24 -36.65 4.59 -3.17
N MET A 25 -35.91 5.00 -4.20
CA MET A 25 -34.72 4.28 -4.59
C MET A 25 -33.84 4.31 -3.35
N ALA A 26 -33.70 3.14 -2.71
CA ALA A 26 -32.60 2.90 -1.80
C ALA A 26 -31.36 3.27 -2.60
N SER A 27 -30.85 4.48 -2.37
CA SER A 27 -29.73 5.02 -3.10
C SER A 27 -28.61 4.02 -2.97
N ASP A 28 -28.22 3.49 -4.12
CA ASP A 28 -27.19 2.49 -4.31
C ASP A 28 -26.07 2.69 -3.28
N LEU A 29 -25.85 1.67 -2.45
CA LEU A 29 -24.84 1.69 -1.39
C LEU A 29 -23.50 2.11 -1.99
N GLU A 30 -23.11 3.36 -1.75
CA GLU A 30 -21.94 3.97 -2.37
C GLU A 30 -20.69 3.44 -1.68
N TYR A 31 -20.19 2.30 -2.15
CA TYR A 31 -19.09 1.58 -1.53
C TYR A 31 -17.71 2.20 -1.84
N ALA A 32 -17.59 3.53 -1.73
CA ALA A 32 -16.37 4.28 -2.03
C ALA A 32 -16.06 5.51 -1.16
N SER A 33 -16.73 5.79 -0.02
CA SER A 33 -16.74 7.18 0.52
C SER A 33 -16.50 7.39 2.04
N SER A 34 -15.69 6.56 2.72
CA SER A 34 -15.32 6.86 4.14
C SER A 34 -14.02 7.67 4.28
N CYS A 35 -13.08 7.53 3.36
CA CYS A 35 -11.77 8.20 3.44
C CYS A 35 -11.93 9.72 3.44
N TYR A 36 -11.20 10.40 4.33
CA TYR A 36 -11.17 11.86 4.39
C TYR A 36 -10.62 12.48 3.10
N LEU A 37 -9.68 11.80 2.43
CA LEU A 37 -9.10 12.29 1.20
C LEU A 37 -10.06 12.10 0.01
N PRO A 38 -10.33 13.16 -0.76
CA PRO A 38 -11.21 13.09 -1.91
C PRO A 38 -10.54 12.39 -3.10
N THR A 39 -11.29 12.24 -4.20
CA THR A 39 -10.75 11.77 -5.49
C THR A 39 -10.07 12.88 -6.30
N SER A 40 -10.24 14.15 -5.88
CA SER A 40 -9.45 15.30 -6.32
C SER A 40 -8.18 15.45 -5.48
N TRP A 41 -7.22 16.25 -5.96
CA TRP A 41 -6.01 16.54 -5.19
C TRP A 41 -6.32 17.47 -4.01
N MET A 42 -5.84 17.10 -2.83
CA MET A 42 -5.90 17.87 -1.60
C MET A 42 -4.49 18.06 -1.04
N GLU A 43 -4.12 19.30 -0.72
CA GLU A 43 -2.81 19.64 -0.17
C GLU A 43 -2.83 19.53 1.36
N LEU A 44 -1.99 18.66 1.91
CA LEU A 44 -1.84 18.49 3.36
C LEU A 44 -0.45 18.89 3.83
N PRO A 45 -0.32 19.52 5.00
CA PRO A 45 0.98 19.90 5.54
C PRO A 45 1.74 18.68 6.07
N LEU A 46 3.03 18.59 5.78
CA LEU A 46 3.96 17.76 6.52
C LEU A 46 4.13 18.34 7.92
N VAL A 47 3.72 17.63 8.97
CA VAL A 47 3.74 18.13 10.35
C VAL A 47 4.84 17.49 11.20
N GLU A 48 5.36 16.34 10.79
CA GLU A 48 6.40 15.62 11.53
C GLU A 48 7.29 14.81 10.60
N LYS A 49 8.60 14.75 10.91
CA LYS A 49 9.58 13.86 10.29
C LYS A 49 10.30 13.12 11.41
N LYS A 50 10.25 11.79 11.39
CA LYS A 50 10.95 10.93 12.35
C LYS A 50 11.81 9.93 11.61
N GLU A 51 13.12 9.98 11.83
CA GLU A 51 14.04 8.96 11.32
C GLU A 51 13.65 7.59 11.86
N TYR A 52 13.62 6.58 10.99
CA TYR A 52 13.25 5.21 11.35
C TYR A 52 14.49 4.32 11.37
N ASN A 53 15.27 4.32 10.29
CA ASN A 53 16.57 3.68 10.20
C ASN A 53 17.47 4.47 9.23
N TYR A 54 18.57 3.89 8.77
CA TYR A 54 19.57 4.57 7.93
C TYR A 54 19.04 5.09 6.57
N ASP A 55 17.94 4.55 6.06
CA ASP A 55 17.37 4.96 4.77
C ASP A 55 15.86 5.16 4.77
N SER A 56 15.18 5.05 5.92
CA SER A 56 13.73 5.17 6.01
C SER A 56 13.33 6.23 7.03
N THR A 57 12.26 6.94 6.72
CA THR A 57 11.72 8.03 7.55
C THR A 57 10.20 7.91 7.61
N ILE A 58 9.64 8.17 8.79
CA ILE A 58 8.20 8.33 9.00
C ILE A 58 7.86 9.80 8.79
N TYR A 59 6.90 10.06 7.91
CA TYR A 59 6.38 11.39 7.62
C TYR A 59 4.92 11.43 8.08
N ALA A 60 4.59 12.39 8.94
CA ALA A 60 3.21 12.59 9.35
C ALA A 60 2.59 13.79 8.62
N PHE A 61 1.40 13.60 8.07
CA PHE A 61 0.65 14.63 7.37
C PHE A 61 -0.58 15.03 8.17
N GLY A 62 -0.75 16.34 8.36
CA GLY A 62 -1.79 16.90 9.22
C GLY A 62 -3.18 16.78 8.59
N LEU A 63 -4.15 16.48 9.44
CA LEU A 63 -5.59 16.51 9.20
C LEU A 63 -6.23 17.50 10.19
N PRO A 64 -7.49 17.92 10.00
CA PRO A 64 -8.21 18.68 11.04
C PRO A 64 -8.20 17.95 12.38
N GLU A 65 -8.25 18.71 13.48
CA GLU A 65 -8.29 18.16 14.83
C GLU A 65 -9.48 17.20 15.01
N GLY A 66 -9.23 16.05 15.66
CA GLY A 66 -10.23 15.01 15.87
C GLY A 66 -10.58 14.17 14.62
N GLN A 67 -10.07 14.52 13.44
CA GLN A 67 -10.34 13.81 12.20
C GLN A 67 -9.34 12.67 11.98
N SER A 68 -9.82 11.46 11.70
CA SER A 68 -8.98 10.37 11.18
C SER A 68 -8.96 10.39 9.65
N LEU A 69 -7.94 9.75 9.07
CA LEU A 69 -7.90 9.53 7.62
C LEU A 69 -9.09 8.69 7.12
N ASN A 70 -9.61 7.84 8.00
CA ASN A 70 -10.76 6.95 7.75
C ASN A 70 -10.61 6.12 6.46
N LEU A 71 -9.37 5.70 6.17
CA LEU A 71 -9.03 4.93 4.99
C LEU A 71 -9.52 3.49 5.16
N PRO A 72 -10.26 2.93 4.19
CA PRO A 72 -10.61 1.52 4.22
C PRO A 72 -9.38 0.61 4.28
N VAL A 73 -9.51 -0.53 4.95
CA VAL A 73 -8.43 -1.52 5.04
C VAL A 73 -8.13 -2.09 3.64
N CYS A 74 -6.85 -2.34 3.37
CA CYS A 74 -6.28 -2.74 2.08
C CYS A 74 -6.30 -1.64 1.00
N ALA A 75 -6.60 -0.39 1.36
CA ALA A 75 -6.57 0.74 0.45
C ALA A 75 -5.26 1.52 0.58
N CYS A 76 -4.85 2.18 -0.51
CA CYS A 76 -3.73 3.12 -0.47
C CYS A 76 -4.10 4.48 -1.09
N LEU A 77 -3.27 5.47 -0.78
CA LEU A 77 -3.39 6.84 -1.24
C LEU A 77 -2.48 7.07 -2.45
N LEU A 78 -2.77 8.08 -3.24
CA LEU A 78 -1.83 8.64 -4.21
C LEU A 78 -1.21 9.91 -3.65
N LEU A 79 0.11 9.95 -3.61
CA LEU A 79 0.92 11.13 -3.30
C LEU A 79 1.41 11.76 -4.60
N ARG A 80 1.43 13.09 -4.66
CA ARG A 80 1.93 13.89 -5.76
C ARG A 80 3.21 14.63 -5.37
N ALA A 81 4.33 14.24 -5.98
CA ALA A 81 5.61 14.92 -5.87
C ALA A 81 5.74 15.93 -7.02
N SER A 82 5.53 17.20 -6.70
CA SER A 82 5.41 18.27 -7.70
C SER A 82 6.71 18.51 -8.46
N GLY A 83 6.63 18.58 -9.80
CA GLY A 83 7.78 18.82 -10.67
C GLY A 83 8.82 17.69 -10.71
N ARG A 84 8.46 16.48 -10.24
CA ARG A 84 9.35 15.30 -10.17
C ARG A 84 9.04 14.22 -11.20
N GLY A 85 8.22 14.55 -12.19
CA GLY A 85 8.01 13.73 -13.37
C GLY A 85 9.31 13.58 -14.16
N ARG A 86 9.53 12.40 -14.73
CA ARG A 86 10.76 12.06 -15.46
C ARG A 86 10.51 12.04 -16.94
N LYS A 87 11.48 12.54 -17.70
CA LYS A 87 11.52 12.35 -19.16
C LYS A 87 11.55 10.86 -19.48
N GLU A 88 10.78 10.45 -20.47
CA GLU A 88 10.80 9.09 -20.98
C GLU A 88 12.20 8.74 -21.50
N GLY A 89 12.77 7.63 -21.03
CA GLY A 89 14.15 7.23 -21.32
C GLY A 89 15.25 8.08 -20.66
N GLY A 90 14.89 9.07 -19.82
CA GLY A 90 15.83 9.95 -19.12
C GLY A 90 16.46 9.31 -17.87
N GLY A 91 17.60 9.86 -17.46
CA GLY A 91 18.31 9.50 -16.25
C GLY A 91 17.62 9.95 -14.95
N LYS A 92 18.26 9.66 -13.81
CA LYS A 92 17.67 9.92 -12.48
C LYS A 92 17.33 11.40 -12.21
N ASP A 93 18.02 12.32 -12.88
CA ASP A 93 17.93 13.78 -12.72
C ASP A 93 17.22 14.47 -13.91
N ASP A 94 16.73 13.70 -14.89
CA ASP A 94 16.06 14.21 -16.10
C ASP A 94 14.57 14.47 -15.85
N TRP A 95 14.27 15.59 -15.20
CA TRP A 95 12.90 16.02 -14.93
C TRP A 95 12.22 16.65 -16.16
N ASP A 96 10.95 16.34 -16.39
CA ASP A 96 10.13 16.93 -17.47
C ASP A 96 9.23 18.08 -16.97
N GLY A 97 9.28 18.37 -15.67
CA GLY A 97 8.45 19.40 -15.02
C GLY A 97 7.02 18.96 -14.68
N SER A 98 6.61 17.75 -15.09
CA SER A 98 5.34 17.15 -14.65
C SER A 98 5.44 16.62 -13.22
N ASP A 99 4.33 16.15 -12.65
CA ASP A 99 4.30 15.61 -11.29
C ASP A 99 4.58 14.09 -11.29
N ALA A 100 5.39 13.62 -10.33
CA ALA A 100 5.47 12.20 -10.06
C ALA A 100 4.37 11.78 -9.08
N VAL A 101 3.49 10.88 -9.53
CA VAL A 101 2.42 10.31 -8.70
C VAL A 101 2.78 8.90 -8.26
N ARG A 102 2.70 8.60 -6.96
CA ARG A 102 3.05 7.28 -6.41
C ARG A 102 2.04 6.81 -5.36
N PRO A 103 1.72 5.50 -5.32
CA PRO A 103 0.87 4.94 -4.28
C PRO A 103 1.65 4.78 -2.97
N TYR A 104 1.01 5.12 -1.85
CA TYR A 104 1.52 4.87 -0.50
C TYR A 104 0.39 4.37 0.40
N THR A 105 0.66 3.31 1.17
CA THR A 105 -0.26 2.86 2.21
C THR A 105 0.21 3.45 3.54
N PRO A 106 -0.64 4.22 4.23
CA PRO A 106 -0.32 4.70 5.57
C PRO A 106 -0.05 3.54 6.53
N MET A 107 0.88 3.77 7.46
CA MET A 107 1.16 2.83 8.56
C MET A 107 0.26 3.05 9.77
N SER A 108 -0.30 4.26 9.91
CA SER A 108 -1.26 4.61 10.95
C SER A 108 -2.64 4.03 10.63
N ASP A 109 -3.33 3.53 11.65
CA ASP A 109 -4.73 3.13 11.55
C ASP A 109 -5.69 4.30 11.83
N ASN A 110 -7.00 4.05 11.69
CA ASN A 110 -8.03 5.09 11.80
C ASN A 110 -8.29 5.59 13.24
N SER A 111 -7.64 5.03 14.26
CA SER A 111 -7.62 5.58 15.62
C SER A 111 -6.67 6.79 15.75
N MET A 112 -5.73 6.97 14.82
CA MET A 112 -4.90 8.17 14.77
C MET A 112 -5.73 9.36 14.30
N LEU A 113 -5.88 10.35 15.17
CA LEU A 113 -6.62 11.58 14.91
C LEU A 113 -5.67 12.74 14.62
N GLY A 114 -6.10 13.68 13.78
CA GLY A 114 -5.36 14.89 13.43
C GLY A 114 -4.16 14.68 12.51
N LYS A 115 -3.78 13.44 12.20
CA LYS A 115 -2.72 13.12 11.23
C LYS A 115 -2.82 11.68 10.70
N PHE A 116 -2.04 11.38 9.67
CA PHE A 116 -1.69 10.02 9.27
C PHE A 116 -0.20 9.92 8.94
N GLU A 117 0.35 8.72 8.99
CA GLU A 117 1.79 8.49 8.86
C GLU A 117 2.14 7.61 7.67
N LEU A 118 3.15 8.02 6.89
CA LEU A 118 3.76 7.24 5.82
C LEU A 118 5.18 6.84 6.21
N LEU A 119 5.48 5.55 6.17
CA LEU A 119 6.85 5.05 6.24
C LEU A 119 7.43 4.98 4.83
N VAL A 120 8.43 5.80 4.54
CA VAL A 120 9.00 5.90 3.19
C VAL A 120 10.49 5.61 3.23
N LYS A 121 10.89 4.61 2.44
CA LYS A 121 12.28 4.29 2.16
C LYS A 121 12.84 5.23 1.08
N ARG A 122 14.01 5.80 1.35
CA ARG A 122 14.78 6.65 0.45
C ARG A 122 15.54 5.76 -0.51
N TYR A 123 15.33 6.01 -1.80
CA TYR A 123 16.04 5.32 -2.88
C TYR A 123 16.88 6.35 -3.60
N ASP A 124 18.14 6.05 -3.89
CA ASP A 124 19.08 7.03 -4.49
C ASP A 124 18.53 7.64 -5.78
N SER A 125 17.85 6.83 -6.60
CA SER A 125 17.19 7.22 -7.84
C SER A 125 15.67 7.35 -7.70
N GLY A 126 15.13 7.49 -6.48
CA GLY A 126 13.70 7.60 -6.23
C GLY A 126 13.17 9.01 -6.37
N ALA A 127 12.35 9.29 -7.39
CA ALA A 127 11.80 10.63 -7.63
C ALA A 127 10.99 11.18 -6.45
N ALA A 128 9.98 10.42 -5.99
CA ALA A 128 9.11 10.84 -4.90
C ALA A 128 9.77 10.71 -3.52
N SER A 129 10.55 9.66 -3.27
CA SER A 129 11.18 9.45 -1.96
C SER A 129 12.30 10.44 -1.67
N GLN A 130 13.13 10.80 -2.65
CA GLN A 130 14.14 11.85 -2.48
C GLN A 130 13.50 13.22 -2.29
N TRP A 131 12.48 13.53 -3.09
CA TRP A 131 11.73 14.77 -2.96
C TRP A 131 11.12 14.91 -1.57
N LEU A 132 10.44 13.87 -1.08
CA LEU A 132 9.82 13.87 0.24
C LEU A 132 10.85 14.05 1.36
N HIS A 133 12.02 13.42 1.23
CA HIS A 133 13.09 13.53 2.21
C HIS A 133 13.68 14.95 2.31
N GLY A 134 13.71 15.67 1.18
CA GLY A 134 14.15 17.07 1.13
C GLY A 134 13.09 18.10 1.54
N LEU A 135 11.87 17.69 1.91
CA LEU A 135 10.85 18.63 2.38
C LEU A 135 11.11 19.09 3.81
N GLU A 136 10.82 20.36 4.05
CA GLU A 136 10.77 20.96 5.39
C GLU A 136 9.39 20.78 6.04
N ILE A 137 9.34 20.81 7.37
CA ILE A 137 8.08 20.84 8.10
C ILE A 137 7.24 22.05 7.66
N GLY A 138 5.94 21.84 7.48
CA GLY A 138 5.00 22.81 6.96
C GLY A 138 4.81 22.76 5.44
N ALA A 139 5.70 22.08 4.69
CA ALA A 139 5.55 21.89 3.26
C ALA A 139 4.20 21.22 2.91
N LYS A 140 3.58 21.66 1.82
CA LYS A 140 2.32 21.11 1.31
C LYS A 140 2.58 19.99 0.32
N VAL A 141 1.89 18.87 0.52
CA VAL A 141 1.98 17.69 -0.34
C VAL A 141 0.58 17.30 -0.81
N GLY A 142 0.45 17.06 -2.12
CA GLY A 142 -0.81 16.70 -2.73
C GLY A 142 -1.15 15.23 -2.53
N PHE A 143 -2.35 14.96 -2.05
CA PHE A 143 -2.89 13.62 -1.85
C PHE A 143 -4.26 13.45 -2.49
N LYS A 144 -4.57 12.22 -2.91
CA LYS A 144 -5.94 11.81 -3.23
C LYS A 144 -6.14 10.33 -2.96
N HIS A 145 -7.40 9.93 -2.81
CA HIS A 145 -7.80 8.53 -2.81
C HIS A 145 -8.45 8.16 -4.17
N ILE A 146 -8.41 6.88 -4.58
CA ILE A 146 -9.06 6.43 -5.81
C ILE A 146 -9.88 5.16 -5.55
N LYS A 147 -11.06 5.07 -6.17
CA LYS A 147 -12.06 4.02 -5.92
C LYS A 147 -11.52 2.59 -6.15
N PHE A 148 -10.64 2.42 -7.13
CA PHE A 148 -10.15 1.09 -7.55
C PHE A 148 -8.81 0.68 -6.93
N ASN A 149 -8.33 1.38 -5.90
CA ASN A 149 -7.00 1.07 -5.32
C ASN A 149 -6.99 -0.10 -4.33
N ILE A 150 -8.03 -0.93 -4.35
CA ILE A 150 -8.22 -2.00 -3.37
C ILE A 150 -8.33 -3.32 -4.11
N LYS A 151 -7.30 -4.16 -4.00
CA LYS A 151 -7.23 -5.44 -4.71
C LYS A 151 -8.09 -6.51 -4.06
N ALA A 152 -8.04 -6.60 -2.72
CA ALA A 152 -8.80 -7.53 -1.91
C ALA A 152 -9.20 -6.83 -0.62
N GLN A 153 -10.49 -6.88 -0.29
CA GLN A 153 -11.02 -6.17 0.86
C GLN A 153 -11.24 -7.10 2.05
N TYR A 154 -10.86 -6.61 3.23
CA TYR A 154 -11.42 -7.09 4.47
C TYR A 154 -12.96 -6.99 4.39
N PRO A 155 -13.74 -8.02 4.77
CA PRO A 155 -13.37 -9.09 5.69
C PRO A 155 -12.82 -10.37 5.06
N PHE A 156 -12.45 -10.43 3.78
CA PHE A 156 -11.97 -11.67 3.13
C PHE A 156 -12.88 -12.88 3.37
N GLU A 157 -14.15 -12.76 3.01
CA GLU A 157 -15.19 -13.74 3.32
C GLU A 157 -14.84 -15.17 2.87
N GLY A 158 -15.21 -16.15 3.69
CA GLY A 158 -14.97 -17.57 3.43
C GLY A 158 -13.52 -18.04 3.54
N LYS A 159 -12.58 -17.17 3.93
CA LYS A 159 -11.16 -17.54 4.14
C LYS A 159 -10.90 -17.80 5.63
N LYS A 160 -10.38 -18.99 5.94
CA LYS A 160 -9.93 -19.36 7.30
C LYS A 160 -8.44 -19.12 7.51
N THR A 161 -7.67 -19.19 6.43
CA THR A 161 -6.22 -19.01 6.42
C THR A 161 -5.85 -17.95 5.38
N ILE A 162 -4.87 -17.12 5.71
CA ILE A 162 -4.37 -16.05 4.84
C ILE A 162 -2.85 -16.16 4.79
N THR A 163 -2.31 -16.28 3.57
CA THR A 163 -0.86 -16.15 3.35
C THR A 163 -0.58 -14.80 2.72
N MET A 164 0.23 -14.00 3.40
CA MET A 164 0.70 -12.69 2.94
C MET A 164 2.14 -12.83 2.47
N ILE A 165 2.46 -12.24 1.32
CA ILE A 165 3.81 -12.25 0.74
C ILE A 165 4.16 -10.81 0.37
N CYS A 166 5.29 -10.31 0.86
CA CYS A 166 5.77 -8.98 0.53
C CYS A 166 7.29 -8.88 0.65
N ALA A 167 7.86 -7.83 0.04
CA ALA A 167 9.24 -7.44 0.26
C ALA A 167 9.40 -5.93 0.48
N GLY A 168 10.43 -5.56 1.26
CA GLY A 168 10.78 -4.17 1.55
C GLY A 168 9.59 -3.31 2.02
N THR A 169 9.33 -2.21 1.32
CA THR A 169 8.19 -1.30 1.62
C THR A 169 6.82 -1.90 1.31
N GLY A 170 6.76 -3.04 0.63
CA GLY A 170 5.53 -3.80 0.40
C GLY A 170 4.88 -4.34 1.68
N ILE A 171 5.51 -4.15 2.84
CA ILE A 171 4.93 -4.50 4.15
C ILE A 171 3.75 -3.61 4.54
N THR A 172 3.69 -2.34 4.12
CA THR A 172 2.69 -1.39 4.65
C THR A 172 1.23 -1.78 4.35
N PRO A 173 0.86 -2.33 3.17
CA PRO A 173 -0.47 -2.91 2.96
C PRO A 173 -0.75 -4.13 3.82
N MET A 174 0.26 -4.99 4.05
CA MET A 174 0.10 -6.19 4.87
C MET A 174 -0.08 -5.81 6.34
N TYR A 175 0.69 -4.83 6.83
CA TYR A 175 0.57 -4.28 8.17
C TYR A 175 -0.82 -3.72 8.45
N GLN A 176 -1.39 -2.97 7.50
CA GLN A 176 -2.74 -2.44 7.60
C GLN A 176 -3.80 -3.56 7.68
N ALA A 177 -3.65 -4.62 6.88
CA ALA A 177 -4.55 -5.77 6.93
C ALA A 177 -4.40 -6.56 8.24
N LEU A 178 -3.17 -6.78 8.71
CA LEU A 178 -2.85 -7.46 9.97
C LEU A 178 -3.44 -6.73 11.17
N TRP A 179 -3.33 -5.40 11.23
CA TRP A 179 -3.96 -4.61 12.28
C TRP A 179 -5.45 -4.93 12.41
N LYS A 180 -6.16 -4.99 11.27
CA LYS A 180 -7.59 -5.28 11.27
C LYS A 180 -7.90 -6.73 11.66
N LEU A 181 -7.17 -7.69 11.11
CA LEU A 181 -7.36 -9.13 11.39
C LEU A 181 -7.08 -9.48 12.86
N LEU A 182 -6.04 -8.87 13.43
CA LEU A 182 -5.62 -9.18 14.79
C LEU A 182 -6.41 -8.40 15.83
N GLY A 183 -6.86 -7.18 15.50
CA GLY A 183 -7.59 -6.28 16.38
C GLY A 183 -9.12 -6.42 16.35
N THR A 184 -9.71 -7.18 15.42
CA THR A 184 -11.17 -7.39 15.38
C THR A 184 -11.57 -8.51 16.34
N PRO A 185 -12.42 -8.25 17.37
CA PRO A 185 -12.90 -9.29 18.27
C PRO A 185 -13.67 -10.37 17.52
N GLY A 186 -13.39 -11.64 17.84
CA GLY A 186 -14.02 -12.79 17.20
C GLY A 186 -13.40 -13.21 15.85
N ASP A 187 -12.42 -12.47 15.34
CA ASP A 187 -11.67 -12.88 14.15
C ASP A 187 -10.59 -13.92 14.53
N ASP A 188 -10.82 -15.18 14.16
CA ASP A 188 -10.00 -16.34 14.53
C ASP A 188 -9.07 -16.83 13.39
N ARG A 189 -9.00 -16.08 12.29
CA ARG A 189 -8.27 -16.50 11.10
C ARG A 189 -6.77 -16.59 11.33
N GLN A 190 -6.17 -17.59 10.71
CA GLN A 190 -4.74 -17.85 10.78
C GLN A 190 -4.02 -17.09 9.65
N VAL A 191 -2.93 -16.41 9.98
CA VAL A 191 -2.15 -15.60 9.04
C VAL A 191 -0.71 -16.03 9.05
N THR A 192 -0.16 -16.32 7.87
CA THR A 192 1.29 -16.48 7.67
C THR A 192 1.80 -15.34 6.81
N LEU A 193 2.74 -14.55 7.33
CA LEU A 193 3.44 -13.50 6.59
C LEU A 193 4.82 -13.98 6.18
N LEU A 194 5.08 -14.05 4.88
CA LEU A 194 6.42 -14.22 4.31
C LEU A 194 6.95 -12.83 3.94
N TYR A 195 8.05 -12.41 4.57
CA TYR A 195 8.55 -11.04 4.43
C TYR A 195 10.03 -10.98 4.01
N GLY A 196 10.26 -10.67 2.74
CA GLY A 196 11.57 -10.56 2.10
C GLY A 196 12.25 -9.19 2.29
N ASN A 197 13.54 -9.19 2.63
CA ASN A 197 14.36 -7.98 2.73
C ASN A 197 15.81 -8.26 2.30
N LYS A 198 16.61 -7.21 2.05
CA LYS A 198 18.03 -7.38 1.71
C LYS A 198 18.84 -7.90 2.89
N SER A 199 18.68 -7.26 4.05
CA SER A 199 19.35 -7.61 5.30
C SER A 199 18.39 -7.53 6.49
N PRO A 200 18.75 -8.05 7.67
CA PRO A 200 17.96 -7.87 8.88
C PRO A 200 17.71 -6.40 9.25
N THR A 201 18.66 -5.50 8.95
CA THR A 201 18.54 -4.05 9.21
C THR A 201 17.60 -3.33 8.24
N ASP A 202 17.23 -3.96 7.13
CA ASP A 202 16.24 -3.46 6.18
C ASP A 202 14.79 -3.78 6.58
N ILE A 203 14.57 -4.66 7.57
CA ILE A 203 13.24 -5.12 7.94
C ILE A 203 12.46 -3.98 8.62
N LEU A 204 11.46 -3.45 7.92
CA LEU A 204 10.59 -2.41 8.44
C LEU A 204 9.51 -3.00 9.36
N MET A 205 9.11 -2.26 10.38
CA MET A 205 8.08 -2.64 11.36
C MET A 205 8.36 -3.95 12.12
N LYS A 206 9.63 -4.35 12.22
CA LYS A 206 10.02 -5.64 12.82
C LYS A 206 9.50 -5.81 14.24
N GLU A 207 9.69 -4.81 15.09
CA GLU A 207 9.30 -4.88 16.50
C GLU A 207 7.79 -5.03 16.67
N GLN A 208 7.00 -4.28 15.88
CA GLN A 208 5.53 -4.36 15.91
C GLN A 208 5.05 -5.74 15.42
N LEU A 209 5.67 -6.29 14.38
CA LEU A 209 5.35 -7.62 13.87
C LEU A 209 5.67 -8.71 14.90
N ASP A 210 6.82 -8.62 15.57
CA ASP A 210 7.23 -9.56 16.63
C ASP A 210 6.25 -9.51 17.82
N GLU A 211 5.87 -8.30 18.24
CA GLU A 211 4.91 -8.07 19.31
C GLU A 211 3.53 -8.68 18.97
N TRP A 212 3.04 -8.43 17.76
CA TRP A 212 1.78 -9.00 17.29
C TRP A 212 1.84 -10.51 17.20
N ALA A 213 2.93 -11.09 16.69
CA ALA A 213 3.11 -12.53 16.63
C ALA A 213 3.03 -13.15 18.03
N ALA A 214 3.73 -12.58 19.00
CA ALA A 214 3.75 -13.05 20.38
C ALA A 214 2.37 -12.96 21.06
N LYS A 215 1.61 -11.88 20.82
CA LYS A 215 0.28 -11.66 21.39
C LYS A 215 -0.85 -12.39 20.66
N SER A 216 -0.60 -12.90 19.45
CA SER A 216 -1.63 -13.49 18.59
C SER A 216 -2.15 -14.87 19.04
N ALA A 217 -1.56 -15.48 20.08
CA ALA A 217 -1.81 -16.86 20.48
C ALA A 217 -1.65 -17.86 19.32
N GLY A 218 -0.64 -17.64 18.48
CA GLY A 218 -0.31 -18.48 17.33
C GLY A 218 -1.10 -18.15 16.05
N ARG A 219 -2.04 -17.19 16.09
CA ARG A 219 -2.79 -16.76 14.89
C ARG A 219 -1.91 -16.09 13.84
N LEU A 220 -0.85 -15.40 14.24
CA LEU A 220 0.12 -14.79 13.33
C LEU A 220 1.44 -15.55 13.38
N LYS A 221 1.87 -16.05 12.22
CA LYS A 221 3.22 -16.54 11.98
C LYS A 221 3.94 -15.60 11.02
N VAL A 222 5.10 -15.08 11.42
CA VAL A 222 5.96 -14.26 10.57
C VAL A 222 7.21 -15.04 10.20
N VAL A 223 7.55 -15.07 8.92
CA VAL A 223 8.76 -15.69 8.38
C VAL A 223 9.54 -14.61 7.65
N HIS A 224 10.66 -14.18 8.25
CA HIS A 224 11.59 -13.27 7.61
C HIS A 224 12.52 -14.02 6.67
N VAL A 225 12.70 -13.46 5.48
CA VAL A 225 13.63 -13.95 4.46
C VAL A 225 14.59 -12.80 4.16
N VAL A 226 15.90 -13.05 4.29
CA VAL A 226 16.93 -12.02 4.03
C VAL A 226 17.95 -12.54 3.02
N GLY A 227 18.30 -11.72 2.03
CA GLY A 227 19.27 -12.08 1.00
C GLY A 227 19.74 -10.90 0.16
N MET A 228 21.04 -10.84 -0.11
CA MET A 228 21.68 -9.80 -0.93
C MET A 228 22.25 -10.35 -2.25
N THR A 229 22.25 -11.67 -2.43
CA THR A 229 22.94 -12.33 -3.53
C THR A 229 22.04 -12.34 -4.76
N PRO A 230 22.52 -11.93 -5.96
CA PRO A 230 21.85 -12.33 -7.19
C PRO A 230 21.78 -13.85 -7.23
N ASP A 231 20.68 -14.37 -7.73
CA ASP A 231 20.46 -15.80 -7.69
C ASP A 231 21.55 -16.52 -8.49
N PRO A 232 22.05 -17.67 -8.00
CA PRO A 232 22.99 -18.45 -8.79
C PRO A 232 22.38 -18.76 -10.18
N PRO A 233 23.19 -19.06 -11.20
CA PRO A 233 22.64 -19.49 -12.48
C PRO A 233 21.75 -20.74 -12.30
N PRO A 234 20.66 -20.90 -13.09
CA PRO A 234 19.78 -22.06 -13.03
C PRO A 234 20.55 -23.37 -12.98
N ILE A 235 20.20 -24.25 -12.02
CA ILE A 235 20.79 -25.59 -11.94
C ILE A 235 20.37 -26.35 -13.21
N PRO A 236 21.26 -27.14 -13.87
CA PRO A 236 20.87 -27.96 -15.01
C PRO A 236 19.60 -28.78 -14.72
N GLY A 237 18.57 -28.64 -15.57
CA GLY A 237 17.25 -29.24 -15.36
C GLY A 237 16.22 -28.37 -14.62
N TRP A 238 16.61 -27.19 -14.12
CA TRP A 238 15.72 -26.16 -13.57
C TRP A 238 15.46 -25.07 -14.61
N GLU A 239 14.80 -25.43 -15.70
CA GLU A 239 14.52 -24.54 -16.82
C GLU A 239 13.05 -24.16 -16.86
N THR A 240 12.75 -22.93 -17.32
CA THR A 240 11.36 -22.51 -17.54
C THR A 240 10.72 -23.42 -18.57
N THR A 241 9.56 -23.94 -18.24
CA THR A 241 8.77 -24.81 -19.11
C THR A 241 7.47 -24.12 -19.53
N SER A 242 6.65 -24.80 -20.32
CA SER A 242 5.30 -24.31 -20.64
C SER A 242 4.35 -24.30 -19.44
N THR A 243 4.67 -25.01 -18.35
CA THR A 243 3.80 -25.14 -17.18
C THR A 243 4.29 -24.35 -15.97
N TYR A 244 5.54 -23.91 -15.94
CA TYR A 244 6.07 -23.09 -14.85
C TYR A 244 7.29 -22.27 -15.29
N ILE A 245 7.51 -21.14 -14.60
CA ILE A 245 8.72 -20.33 -14.74
C ILE A 245 9.72 -20.81 -13.68
N ALA A 246 10.92 -21.17 -14.12
CA ALA A 246 12.01 -21.58 -13.25
C ALA A 246 12.87 -20.35 -12.93
N GLU A 247 12.64 -19.76 -11.76
CA GLU A 247 13.53 -18.76 -11.18
C GLU A 247 14.31 -19.41 -10.04
N LEU A 248 15.57 -19.03 -9.91
CA LEU A 248 16.29 -19.22 -8.66
C LEU A 248 16.08 -17.98 -7.83
N GLY A 249 16.02 -18.13 -6.51
CA GLY A 249 16.01 -17.00 -5.59
C GLY A 249 14.95 -17.01 -4.52
N TRP A 250 14.86 -15.86 -3.84
CA TRP A 250 13.86 -15.60 -2.82
C TRP A 250 12.65 -14.92 -3.47
N VAL A 251 11.45 -15.18 -2.96
CA VAL A 251 10.25 -14.48 -3.41
C VAL A 251 10.36 -13.01 -2.98
N ASP A 252 10.62 -12.12 -3.95
CA ASP A 252 10.61 -10.65 -3.84
C ASP A 252 9.23 -10.01 -4.11
#